data_AF-A0A2H6FCB4-F1
#
_entry.id   AF-A0A2H6FCB4-F1
#
_cell.length_a   1.000
_cell.length_b   1.000
_cell.length_c   1.000
_cell.angle_alpha   90.00
_cell.angle_beta   90.00
_cell.angle_gamma   90.00
#
_symmetry.space_group_name_H-M   'P 1'
#
loop_
_entity.id
_entity.type
_entity.pdbx_description
1 polymer ?
#
loop_
_entity_poly.entity_id
_entity_poly.type
_entity_poly.pdbx_seq_one_letter_code
_entity_poly.pdbx_strand_id
1 'polypeptide(L)'
;MGKLTIGVFSSLVGSMTLDFAVKLAEAAKNKGHDVDMWLSGNATMLSKKTQKKFRDYSYLEGPVKDLIGKGMQVTACEACAEARGYHKEDTLEGCHRHSMDWYLASCFSADRVMHIGGE
;
A
#
# COMPACT_ATOMS: atom_id res chain seq x y z
N MET A 1 -14.83 16.30 3.79
CA MET A 1 -13.66 15.40 3.89
C MET A 1 -13.70 14.49 2.68
N GLY A 2 -12.57 14.26 2.00
CA GLY A 2 -12.56 13.54 0.72
C GLY A 2 -11.91 12.16 0.79
N LYS A 3 -12.21 11.31 -0.19
CA LYS A 3 -11.62 9.99 -0.42
C LYS A 3 -10.39 10.11 -1.35
N LEU A 4 -9.27 9.56 -0.92
CA LEU A 4 -8.03 9.50 -1.68
C LEU A 4 -7.73 8.06 -2.07
N THR A 5 -7.42 7.83 -3.34
CA THR A 5 -6.85 6.56 -3.79
C THR A 5 -5.40 6.77 -4.15
N ILE A 6 -4.50 6.07 -3.45
CA ILE A 6 -3.05 6.18 -3.62
C ILE A 6 -2.53 4.88 -4.25
N GLY A 7 -2.19 4.92 -5.53
CA GLY A 7 -1.51 3.84 -6.22
C GLY A 7 0.00 3.98 -6.07
N VAL A 8 0.66 2.94 -5.55
CA VAL A 8 2.11 2.94 -5.33
C VAL A 8 2.76 1.78 -6.06
N PHE A 9 3.89 2.04 -6.71
CA PHE A 9 4.55 1.08 -7.60
C PHE A 9 6.01 0.80 -7.25
N SER A 10 6.65 1.68 -6.49
CA SER A 10 8.06 1.59 -6.13
C SER A 10 8.35 0.55 -5.04
N SER A 11 9.55 -0.02 -5.04
CA SER A 11 9.97 -1.08 -4.11
C SER A 11 9.98 -0.65 -2.64
N LEU A 12 9.75 -1.62 -1.74
CA LEU A 12 9.93 -1.44 -0.29
C LEU A 12 11.37 -1.11 0.07
N VAL A 13 12.32 -1.82 -0.52
CA VAL A 13 13.75 -1.57 -0.35
C VAL A 13 14.30 -1.01 -1.64
N GLY A 14 15.13 0.04 -1.54
CA GLY A 14 15.77 0.70 -2.69
C GLY A 14 15.01 1.92 -3.22
N SER A 15 13.88 2.29 -2.61
CA SER A 15 13.14 3.48 -2.97
C SER A 15 12.48 4.13 -1.75
N MET A 16 12.85 5.38 -1.46
CA MET A 16 12.19 6.18 -0.40
C MET A 16 10.79 6.66 -0.82
N THR A 17 10.40 6.46 -2.08
CA THR A 17 9.08 6.84 -2.59
C THR A 17 7.96 6.05 -1.91
N LEU A 18 8.20 4.79 -1.51
CA LEU A 18 7.22 4.02 -0.77
C LEU A 18 7.04 4.53 0.66
N ASP A 19 8.14 4.85 1.35
CA ASP A 19 8.10 5.51 2.67
C ASP A 19 7.34 6.83 2.63
N PHE A 20 7.59 7.64 1.59
CA PHE A 20 6.86 8.88 1.37
C PHE A 20 5.35 8.63 1.19
N ALA A 21 4.97 7.65 0.37
CA ALA A 21 3.56 7.32 0.14
C ALA A 21 2.83 6.90 1.44
N VAL A 22 3.48 6.10 2.29
CA VAL A 22 2.93 5.71 3.60
C VAL A 22 2.78 6.91 4.53
N LYS A 23 3.79 7.79 4.60
CA LYS A 23 3.71 9.04 5.39
C LYS A 23 2.64 10.00 4.89
N LEU A 24 2.46 10.08 3.57
CA LEU A 24 1.41 10.89 2.97
C LEU A 24 0.01 10.34 3.32
N ALA A 25 -0.17 9.02 3.24
CA ALA A 25 -1.40 8.36 3.64
C ALA A 25 -1.71 8.61 5.13
N GLU A 26 -0.70 8.55 6.00
CA GLU A 26 -0.84 8.90 7.41
C GLU A 26 -1.29 10.35 7.61
N ALA A 27 -0.63 11.30 6.94
CA ALA A 27 -1.00 12.71 7.04
C ALA A 27 -2.44 12.96 6.55
N ALA A 28 -2.87 12.27 5.50
CA ALA A 28 -4.24 12.33 5.00
C ALA A 28 -5.25 11.76 6.02
N LYS A 29 -5.00 10.56 6.57
CA LYS A 29 -5.84 9.95 7.61
C LYS A 29 -5.93 10.84 8.86
N ASN A 30 -4.81 11.43 9.31
CA ASN A 30 -4.78 12.33 10.47
C ASN A 30 -5.57 13.63 10.22
N LYS A 31 -5.68 14.07 8.96
CA LYS A 31 -6.56 15.18 8.56
C LYS A 31 -8.03 14.77 8.41
N GLY A 32 -8.36 13.50 8.58
CA GLY A 32 -9.70 12.93 8.54
C GLY A 32 -10.10 12.32 7.20
N HIS A 33 -9.24 12.34 6.19
CA HIS A 33 -9.54 11.78 4.86
C HIS A 33 -9.77 10.27 4.92
N ASP A 34 -10.60 9.77 4.01
CA ASP A 34 -10.63 8.35 3.71
C ASP A 34 -9.52 8.01 2.71
N VAL A 35 -8.84 6.88 2.90
CA VAL A 35 -7.66 6.53 2.11
C VAL A 35 -7.70 5.06 1.74
N ASP A 36 -7.66 4.81 0.44
CA ASP A 36 -7.42 3.50 -0.17
C ASP A 36 -5.99 3.49 -0.73
N MET A 37 -5.19 2.48 -0.39
CA MET A 37 -3.84 2.29 -0.91
C MET A 37 -3.76 1.03 -1.78
N TRP A 38 -3.29 1.21 -3.01
CA TRP A 38 -3.03 0.13 -3.96
C TRP A 38 -1.53 -0.11 -4.11
N LEU A 39 -1.09 -1.35 -3.90
CA LEU A 39 0.30 -1.77 -3.98
C LEU A 39 0.50 -2.65 -5.22
N SER A 40 1.12 -2.08 -6.26
CA SER A 40 1.40 -2.77 -7.51
C SER A 40 2.89 -2.83 -7.80
N GLY A 41 3.29 -3.65 -8.77
CA GLY A 41 4.68 -3.79 -9.17
C GLY A 41 5.58 -4.17 -7.98
N ASN A 42 6.60 -3.37 -7.72
CA ASN A 42 7.53 -3.64 -6.62
C ASN A 42 6.98 -3.25 -5.25
N ALA A 43 6.02 -2.32 -5.18
CA ALA A 43 5.39 -1.91 -3.92
C ALA A 43 4.58 -3.05 -3.28
N THR A 44 4.11 -4.00 -4.09
CA THR A 44 3.39 -5.20 -3.68
C THR A 44 4.11 -5.97 -2.56
N MET A 45 5.44 -5.91 -2.48
CA MET A 45 6.21 -6.54 -1.38
C MET A 45 5.96 -5.94 0.01
N LEU A 46 5.43 -4.72 0.11
CA LEU A 46 5.01 -4.12 1.38
C LEU A 46 3.88 -4.92 2.05
N SER A 47 3.04 -5.60 1.27
CA SER A 47 1.94 -6.39 1.84
C SER A 47 2.37 -7.74 2.41
N LYS A 48 3.67 -8.09 2.38
CA LYS A 48 4.17 -9.35 2.94
C LYS A 48 4.42 -9.19 4.44
N LYS A 49 3.94 -10.15 5.24
CA LYS A 49 4.14 -10.20 6.70
C LYS A 49 5.58 -10.55 7.07
N THR A 50 5.94 -10.40 8.34
CA THR A 50 7.24 -10.74 8.93
C THR A 50 8.42 -9.90 8.44
N GLN A 51 8.14 -8.65 8.04
CA GLN A 51 9.21 -7.69 7.76
C GLN A 51 10.05 -7.47 9.01
N LYS A 52 11.37 -7.43 8.84
CA LYS A 52 12.31 -7.18 9.93
C LYS A 52 12.95 -5.82 9.73
N LYS A 53 13.00 -5.03 10.81
CA LYS A 53 13.87 -3.86 10.86
C LYS A 53 15.32 -4.32 10.69
N PHE A 54 15.99 -3.82 9.67
CA PHE A 54 17.39 -4.13 9.42
C PHE A 54 18.15 -2.87 9.00
N ARG A 55 19.08 -2.42 9.87
CA ARG A 55 19.90 -1.22 9.64
C ARG A 55 19.06 -0.03 9.16
N ASP A 56 19.35 0.43 7.96
CA ASP A 56 18.86 1.66 7.34
C ASP A 56 17.83 1.36 6.24
N TYR A 57 17.45 0.09 6.09
CA TYR A 57 16.45 -0.34 5.12
C TYR A 57 15.04 -0.04 5.62
N SER A 58 14.17 0.38 4.70
CA SER A 58 12.76 0.60 4.99
C SER A 58 12.08 -0.70 5.43
N TYR A 59 11.28 -0.59 6.49
CA TYR A 59 10.38 -1.62 6.99
C TYR A 59 9.11 -0.88 7.41
N LEU A 60 7.98 -1.26 6.84
CA LEU A 60 6.76 -0.44 6.92
C LEU A 60 5.56 -1.24 7.45
N GLU A 61 5.76 -2.49 7.87
CA GLU A 61 4.71 -3.34 8.44
C GLU A 61 3.99 -2.69 9.64
N GLY A 62 4.73 -2.14 10.60
CA GLY A 62 4.16 -1.45 11.77
C GLY A 62 3.32 -0.24 11.38
N PRO A 63 3.90 0.76 10.69
CA PRO A 63 3.14 1.92 10.21
C PRO A 63 1.90 1.56 9.38
N VAL A 64 1.99 0.55 8.51
CA VAL A 64 0.85 0.11 7.70
C VAL A 64 -0.23 -0.54 8.57
N LYS A 65 0.12 -1.37 9.56
CA LYS A 65 -0.84 -1.92 10.53
C LYS A 65 -1.56 -0.83 11.30
N ASP A 66 -0.84 0.20 11.75
CA ASP A 66 -1.45 1.34 12.45
C ASP A 66 -2.45 2.08 11.56
N LEU A 67 -2.13 2.25 10.27
CA LEU A 67 -3.04 2.89 9.31
C LEU A 67 -4.26 2.03 8.98
N ILE A 68 -4.09 0.72 8.85
CA ILE A 68 -5.20 -0.24 8.73
C ILE A 68 -6.11 -0.14 9.95
N GLY A 69 -5.54 -0.07 11.16
CA GLY A 69 -6.30 0.14 12.40
C GLY A 69 -7.07 1.47 12.44
N LYS A 70 -6.60 2.50 11.71
CA LYS A 70 -7.33 3.77 11.48
C LYS A 70 -8.35 3.68 10.33
N GLY A 71 -8.61 2.48 9.80
CA GLY A 71 -9.56 2.24 8.71
C GLY A 71 -9.04 2.62 7.32
N MET A 72 -7.72 2.63 7.09
CA MET A 72 -7.17 2.69 5.74
C MET A 72 -7.29 1.33 5.07
N GLN A 73 -7.82 1.26 3.84
CA GLN A 73 -7.80 0.02 3.07
C GLN A 73 -6.46 -0.11 2.36
N VAL A 74 -5.82 -1.28 2.49
CA VAL A 74 -4.56 -1.57 1.79
C VAL A 74 -4.73 -2.83 0.97
N THR A 75 -4.56 -2.70 -0.34
CA THR A 75 -4.81 -3.76 -1.29
C THR A 75 -3.58 -3.97 -2.17
N ALA A 76 -3.08 -5.19 -2.22
CA ALA A 76 -1.99 -5.60 -3.07
C ALA A 76 -2.51 -6.24 -4.37
N CYS A 77 -1.82 -5.94 -5.47
CA CYS A 77 -2.05 -6.58 -6.76
C CYS A 77 -1.76 -8.08 -6.66
N GLU A 78 -2.81 -8.89 -6.83
CA GLU A 78 -2.73 -10.34 -6.71
C GLU A 78 -1.76 -10.95 -7.73
N ALA A 79 -1.78 -10.47 -8.97
CA ALA A 79 -0.89 -10.95 -10.02
C ALA A 79 0.59 -10.61 -9.74
N CYS A 80 0.87 -9.40 -9.24
CA CYS A 80 2.23 -9.00 -8.88
C CYS A 80 2.78 -9.82 -7.71
N ALA A 81 1.90 -10.30 -6.84
CA ALA A 81 2.22 -11.17 -5.72
C ALA A 81 2.57 -12.58 -6.15
N GLU A 82 1.68 -13.22 -6.93
CA GLU A 82 1.91 -14.57 -7.47
C GLU A 82 3.17 -14.62 -8.32
N ALA A 83 3.42 -13.60 -9.15
CA ALA A 83 4.63 -13.50 -9.97
C ALA A 83 5.93 -13.42 -9.14
N ARG A 84 5.85 -13.05 -7.86
CA ARG A 84 6.98 -12.97 -6.92
C ARG A 84 7.03 -14.17 -5.96
N GLY A 85 6.16 -15.16 -6.13
CA GLY A 85 6.12 -16.35 -5.29
C GLY A 85 5.73 -16.07 -3.84
N TYR A 86 4.89 -15.06 -3.60
CA TYR A 86 4.27 -14.86 -2.29
C TYR A 86 2.76 -15.02 -2.39
N HIS A 87 2.19 -15.76 -1.44
CA HIS A 87 0.81 -16.22 -1.50
C HIS A 87 -0.05 -15.63 -0.38
N LYS A 88 -1.31 -16.06 -0.29
CA LYS A 88 -2.30 -15.48 0.64
C LYS A 88 -1.85 -15.62 2.10
N GLU A 89 -1.26 -16.74 2.45
CA GLU A 89 -0.69 -17.03 3.76
C GLU A 89 0.48 -16.12 4.13
N ASP A 90 1.18 -15.54 3.17
CA ASP A 90 2.27 -14.58 3.40
C ASP A 90 1.76 -13.14 3.59
N THR A 91 0.47 -12.90 3.35
CA THR A 91 -0.08 -11.54 3.34
C THR A 91 -0.21 -11.00 4.76
N LEU A 92 0.15 -9.74 4.94
CA LEU A 92 -0.03 -8.99 6.17
C LEU A 92 -1.51 -8.99 6.56
N GLU A 93 -1.79 -9.27 7.84
CA GLU A 93 -3.15 -9.21 8.35
C GLU A 93 -3.78 -7.83 8.14
N GLY A 94 -5.01 -7.80 7.60
CA GLY A 94 -5.70 -6.58 7.22
C GLY A 94 -5.37 -6.04 5.82
N CYS A 95 -4.32 -6.56 5.15
CA CYS A 95 -4.11 -6.29 3.73
C CYS A 95 -4.95 -7.25 2.88
N HIS A 96 -5.56 -6.69 1.83
CA HIS A 96 -6.30 -7.45 0.84
C HIS A 96 -5.43 -7.78 -0.38
N ARG A 97 -5.80 -8.83 -1.10
CA ARG A 97 -5.24 -9.14 -2.42
C ARG A 97 -6.39 -9.14 -3.42
N HIS A 98 -6.29 -8.30 -4.43
CA HIS A 98 -7.29 -8.19 -5.48
C HIS A 98 -6.63 -7.98 -6.84
N SER A 99 -7.43 -8.15 -7.88
CA SER A 99 -7.06 -7.82 -9.24
C SER A 99 -7.17 -6.30 -9.49
N MET A 100 -6.72 -5.87 -10.67
CA MET A 100 -6.68 -4.44 -11.04
C MET A 100 -8.07 -3.79 -11.11
N ASP A 101 -9.14 -4.58 -11.26
CA ASP A 101 -10.52 -4.12 -11.24
C ASP A 101 -10.90 -3.41 -9.93
N TRP A 102 -10.41 -3.91 -8.78
CA TRP A 102 -10.59 -3.24 -7.49
C TRP A 102 -9.95 -1.84 -7.50
N TYR A 103 -8.75 -1.73 -8.05
CA TYR A 103 -8.05 -0.44 -8.13
C TYR A 103 -8.81 0.55 -9.00
N LEU A 104 -9.28 0.10 -10.17
CA LEU A 104 -10.12 0.91 -11.05
C LEU A 104 -11.38 1.41 -10.34
N ALA A 105 -12.07 0.53 -9.60
CA ALA A 105 -13.26 0.89 -8.83
C ALA A 105 -12.97 1.88 -7.69
N SER A 106 -11.86 1.70 -6.98
CA SER A 106 -11.40 2.66 -5.97
C SER A 106 -11.12 4.03 -6.59
N CYS A 107 -10.38 4.09 -7.70
CA CYS A 107 -10.11 5.31 -8.45
C CYS A 107 -11.38 6.01 -8.95
N PHE A 108 -12.35 5.26 -9.47
CA PHE A 108 -13.62 5.80 -9.98
C PHE A 108 -14.43 6.53 -8.89
N SER A 109 -14.35 6.03 -7.65
CA SER A 109 -15.09 6.60 -6.50
C SER A 109 -14.28 7.63 -5.70
N ALA A 110 -13.02 7.89 -6.05
CA ALA A 110 -12.16 8.79 -5.31
C ALA A 110 -12.36 10.25 -5.70
N ASP A 111 -12.23 11.16 -4.73
CA ASP A 111 -12.14 12.59 -5.01
C ASP A 111 -10.81 12.93 -5.67
N ARG A 112 -9.72 12.25 -5.27
CA ARG A 112 -8.39 12.41 -5.85
C ARG A 112 -7.67 11.07 -5.95
N VAL A 113 -6.99 10.90 -7.08
CA VAL A 113 -6.11 9.75 -7.33
C VAL A 113 -4.67 10.25 -7.38
N MET A 114 -3.77 9.58 -6.66
CA MET A 114 -2.34 9.87 -6.68
C MET A 114 -1.59 8.60 -7.09
N HIS A 115 -0.89 8.66 -8.21
CA HIS A 115 0.05 7.62 -8.62
C HIS A 115 1.44 8.03 -8.14
N ILE A 116 2.03 7.23 -7.27
CA ILE A 116 3.29 7.54 -6.59
C ILE A 116 4.30 6.43 -6.86
N GLY A 117 5.41 6.83 -7.47
CA GLY A 117 6.39 5.88 -7.96
C GLY A 117 5.91 5.17 -9.23
N GLY A 118 6.86 4.90 -10.09
CA GLY A 118 6.74 4.26 -11.39
C GLY A 118 8.17 4.20 -11.91
N GLU A 119 8.48 3.15 -12.66
CA GLU A 119 9.65 3.20 -13.55
C GLU A 119 9.28 4.01 -14.79
#